data_AF-A0A9Y2D6X3-F1
#
_entry.id   AF-A0A9Y2D6X3-F1
#
_cell.length_a   1.000
_cell.length_b   1.000
_cell.length_c   1.000
_cell.angle_alpha   90.00
_cell.angle_beta   90.00
_cell.angle_gamma   90.00
#
_symmetry.space_group_name_H-M   'P 1'
#
loop_
_entity.id
_entity.type
_entity.pdbx_description
1 polymer ?
#
loop_
_entity_poly.entity_id
_entity_poly.type
_entity_poly.pdbx_seq_one_letter_code
_entity_poly.pdbx_strand_id
1 'polypeptide(L)'
;MSAQALLVPGPSHPDMFDGETPVMATLDDLNVYRIEVAPAGCEAAGGVLELAAINAFQAQQIGMDDFAHATQEPIANLTVLSIVVLDRPVTATEKRAYAARHQGGVS
;
A
#
# COMPACT_ATOMS: atom_id res chain seq x y z
N MET A 1 -12.23 -13.50 -24.87
CA MET A 1 -11.70 -12.15 -24.60
C MET A 1 -10.78 -12.27 -23.41
N SER A 2 -9.46 -12.27 -23.64
CA SER A 2 -8.47 -12.48 -22.58
C SER A 2 -8.39 -11.22 -21.73
N ALA A 3 -8.73 -11.33 -20.44
CA ALA A 3 -8.49 -10.28 -19.46
C ALA A 3 -6.97 -10.06 -19.40
N GLN A 4 -6.50 -8.90 -19.84
CA GLN A 4 -5.10 -8.49 -19.62
C GLN A 4 -4.91 -8.37 -18.11
N ALA A 5 -4.20 -9.32 -17.52
CA ALA A 5 -3.76 -9.21 -16.14
C ALA A 5 -2.84 -7.98 -16.04
N LEU A 6 -3.29 -6.95 -15.34
CA LEU A 6 -2.46 -5.81 -15.01
C LEU A 6 -1.44 -6.31 -13.97
N LEU A 7 -0.20 -6.52 -14.40
CA LEU A 7 0.89 -7.01 -13.56
C LEU A 7 1.49 -5.81 -12.83
N VAL A 8 1.33 -5.78 -11.50
CA VAL A 8 1.89 -4.73 -10.64
C VAL A 8 3.08 -5.31 -9.88
N PRO A 9 4.22 -4.60 -9.78
CA PRO A 9 5.36 -5.06 -8.99
C PRO A 9 4.96 -5.22 -7.52
N GLY A 10 5.05 -6.45 -7.03
CA GLY A 10 4.89 -6.82 -5.63
C GLY A 10 6.19 -6.62 -4.83
N PRO A 11 6.17 -6.95 -3.52
CA PRO A 11 7.33 -6.77 -2.64
C PRO A 11 8.52 -7.60 -3.10
N SER A 12 9.72 -7.06 -2.94
CA SER A 12 10.98 -7.71 -3.31
C SER A 12 11.18 -8.99 -2.49
N HIS A 13 11.39 -10.12 -3.18
CA HIS A 13 11.96 -11.33 -2.56
C HIS A 13 13.48 -11.30 -2.78
N PRO A 14 14.32 -11.56 -1.75
CA PRO A 14 15.75 -11.78 -1.99
C PRO A 14 15.91 -13.07 -2.80
N ASP A 15 16.27 -12.96 -4.08
CA ASP A 15 16.67 -14.13 -4.86
C ASP A 15 18.08 -14.58 -4.43
N MET A 16 18.41 -15.86 -4.62
CA MET A 16 19.71 -16.48 -4.33
C MET A 16 20.88 -15.92 -5.18
N PHE A 17 20.64 -14.87 -5.97
CA PHE A 17 21.56 -14.28 -6.96
C PHE A 17 21.65 -12.74 -6.91
N ASP A 18 21.37 -12.12 -5.76
CA ASP A 18 21.46 -10.64 -5.56
C ASP A 18 20.62 -9.80 -6.56
N GLY A 19 19.59 -10.39 -7.17
CA GLY A 19 18.65 -9.71 -8.05
C GLY A 19 17.28 -9.49 -7.38
N GLU A 20 16.77 -8.27 -7.43
CA GLU A 20 15.39 -7.96 -7.02
C GLU A 20 14.43 -8.36 -8.16
N THR A 21 13.72 -9.47 -8.00
CA THR A 21 12.66 -9.83 -8.95
C THR A 21 11.30 -9.37 -8.39
N PRO A 22 10.61 -8.41 -9.02
CA PRO A 22 9.28 -8.01 -8.57
C PRO A 22 8.31 -9.19 -8.72
N VAL A 23 7.65 -9.55 -7.63
CA VAL A 23 6.56 -10.55 -7.67
C VAL A 23 5.42 -9.94 -8.49
N MET A 24 5.12 -10.50 -9.65
CA MET A 24 4.05 -9.98 -10.49
C MET A 24 2.70 -10.29 -9.83
N ALA A 25 2.06 -9.28 -9.26
CA ALA A 25 0.77 -9.41 -8.62
C ALA A 25 -0.35 -8.88 -9.52
N THR A 26 -1.53 -9.48 -9.42
CA THR A 26 -2.74 -9.05 -10.12
C THR A 26 -3.58 -8.14 -9.23
N LEU A 27 -4.51 -7.38 -9.83
CA LEU A 27 -5.49 -6.60 -9.06
C LEU A 27 -6.44 -7.47 -8.22
N ASP A 28 -6.48 -8.78 -8.47
CA ASP A 28 -7.27 -9.73 -7.69
C ASP A 28 -6.53 -10.21 -6.43
N ASP A 29 -5.23 -9.96 -6.33
CA ASP A 29 -4.41 -10.28 -5.15
C ASP A 29 -4.44 -9.18 -4.08
N LEU A 30 -5.18 -8.09 -4.33
CA LEU A 30 -5.32 -6.98 -3.39
C LEU A 30 -6.19 -7.40 -2.19
N ASN A 31 -5.79 -6.95 -1.01
CA ASN A 31 -6.59 -6.96 0.20
C ASN A 31 -6.83 -5.53 0.68
N VAL A 32 -7.85 -5.32 1.51
CA VAL A 32 -8.07 -4.04 2.17
C VAL A 32 -7.40 -4.05 3.54
N TYR A 33 -6.62 -3.02 3.81
CA TYR A 33 -5.97 -2.80 5.09
C TYR A 33 -6.52 -1.54 5.75
N ARG A 34 -6.74 -1.63 7.05
CA ARG A 34 -6.93 -0.49 7.94
C ARG A 34 -5.61 -0.22 8.64
N ILE A 35 -5.12 1.01 8.52
CA ILE A 35 -3.84 1.45 9.06
C ILE A 35 -4.09 2.64 9.96
N GLU A 36 -3.46 2.64 11.12
CA GLU A 36 -3.42 3.78 12.02
C GLU A 36 -2.02 4.36 12.03
N VAL A 37 -1.91 5.63 11.66
CA VAL A 37 -0.64 6.37 11.53
C VAL A 37 -0.71 7.61 12.41
N ALA A 38 0.37 7.90 13.12
CA ALA A 38 0.48 9.09 13.95
C ALA A 38 1.89 9.70 13.89
N PRO A 39 2.06 10.99 14.21
CA PRO A 39 3.38 11.53 14.49
C PRO A 39 4.00 10.82 15.71
N ALA A 40 5.30 10.55 15.65
CA ALA A 40 6.03 9.86 16.69
C ALA A 40 5.95 10.63 18.03
N GLY A 41 5.48 9.96 19.09
CA GLY A 41 5.28 10.57 20.41
C GLY A 41 3.99 11.39 20.55
N CYS A 42 3.13 11.41 19.53
CA CYS A 42 1.84 12.09 19.53
C CYS A 42 0.73 11.15 19.01
N GLU A 43 0.58 9.99 19.62
CA GLU A 43 -0.36 8.94 19.19
C GLU A 43 -1.81 9.43 19.16
N ALA A 44 -2.17 10.35 20.05
CA ALA A 44 -3.51 10.95 20.11
C ALA A 44 -3.85 11.85 18.89
N ALA A 45 -2.86 12.27 18.11
CA ALA A 45 -3.03 13.04 16.88
C ALA A 45 -3.06 12.14 15.62
N GLY A 46 -3.14 10.82 15.81
CA GLY A 46 -3.18 9.86 14.72
C GLY A 46 -4.45 9.89 13.88
N GLY A 47 -4.34 9.32 12.68
CA GLY A 47 -5.44 9.13 11.74
C GLY A 47 -5.55 7.67 11.31
N VAL A 48 -6.75 7.28 10.93
CA VAL A 48 -7.05 5.95 10.39
C VAL A 48 -7.28 6.04 8.89
N LEU A 49 -6.60 5.19 8.14
CA LEU A 49 -6.69 5.08 6.69
C LEU A 49 -7.17 3.67 6.32
N GLU A 50 -8.11 3.59 5.37
CA GLU A 50 -8.46 2.32 4.71
C GLU A 50 -7.97 2.37 3.26
N LEU A 51 -7.17 1.39 2.86
CA LEU A 51 -6.59 1.34 1.53
C LEU A 51 -6.41 -0.09 1.04
N ALA A 52 -6.36 -0.25 -0.29
CA ALA A 52 -6.05 -1.52 -0.92
C ALA A 52 -4.54 -1.65 -1.14
N ALA A 53 -3.98 -2.82 -0.81
CA ALA A 53 -2.59 -3.16 -1.01
C ALA A 53 -2.42 -4.69 -1.18
N ILE A 54 -1.29 -5.11 -1.75
CA ILE A 54 -0.98 -6.54 -1.96
C ILE A 54 -0.64 -7.22 -0.62
N ASN A 55 0.01 -6.51 0.29
CA ASN A 55 0.42 -7.03 1.59
C ASN A 55 0.55 -5.88 2.62
N ALA A 56 0.76 -6.25 3.88
CA ALA A 56 0.87 -5.29 4.98
C ALA A 56 2.05 -4.31 4.83
N PHE A 57 3.18 -4.74 4.27
CA PHE A 57 4.34 -3.86 4.08
C PHE A 57 4.04 -2.74 3.07
N GLN A 58 3.47 -3.10 1.93
CA GLN A 58 3.05 -2.11 0.93
C GLN A 58 1.94 -1.20 1.51
N ALA A 59 1.01 -1.78 2.26
CA ALA A 59 -0.04 -1.01 2.89
C ALA A 59 0.56 0.05 3.83
N GLN A 60 1.51 -0.33 4.68
CA GLN A 60 2.25 0.59 5.55
C GLN A 60 2.92 1.72 4.76
N GLN A 61 3.62 1.41 3.67
CA GLN A 61 4.28 2.44 2.83
C GLN A 61 3.25 3.44 2.29
N ILE A 62 2.19 2.96 1.63
CA ILE A 62 1.13 3.81 1.08
C ILE A 62 0.45 4.62 2.19
N GLY A 63 0.17 4.00 3.34
CA GLY A 63 -0.49 4.66 4.46
C GLY A 63 0.35 5.79 5.06
N MET A 64 1.66 5.57 5.22
CA MET A 64 2.57 6.62 5.70
C MET A 64 2.72 7.74 4.68
N ASP A 65 2.84 7.42 3.39
CA ASP A 65 2.93 8.42 2.31
C ASP A 65 1.65 9.28 2.21
N ASP A 66 0.48 8.64 2.22
CA ASP A 66 -0.82 9.34 2.18
C ASP A 66 -1.01 10.23 3.42
N PHE A 67 -0.62 9.76 4.61
CA PHE A 67 -0.69 10.56 5.84
C PHE A 67 0.28 11.75 5.81
N ALA A 68 1.54 11.52 5.42
CA ALA A 68 2.55 12.55 5.28
C ALA A 68 2.12 13.62 4.28
N HIS A 69 1.55 13.22 3.14
CA HIS A 69 1.04 14.16 2.15
C HIS A 69 -0.14 14.98 2.69
N ALA A 70 -1.09 14.35 3.38
CA ALA A 70 -2.27 15.03 3.91
C ALA A 70 -1.93 16.00 5.06
N THR A 71 -0.95 15.66 5.90
CA THR A 71 -0.59 16.43 7.10
C THR A 71 0.62 17.32 6.91
N GLN A 72 1.37 17.16 5.82
CA GLN A 72 2.67 17.78 5.56
C GLN A 72 3.76 17.38 6.58
N GLU A 73 3.54 16.30 7.34
CA GLU A 73 4.53 15.74 8.25
C GLU A 73 5.59 14.91 7.50
N PRO A 74 6.88 15.02 7.84
CA PRO A 74 7.91 14.16 7.28
C PRO A 74 7.64 12.69 7.63
N ILE A 75 7.75 11.78 6.65
CA ILE A 75 7.57 10.33 6.86
C ILE A 75 8.47 9.80 7.99
N ALA A 76 9.68 10.33 8.13
CA ALA A 76 10.64 9.94 9.19
C ALA A 76 10.13 10.25 10.61
N ASN A 77 9.15 11.15 10.75
CA ASN A 77 8.54 11.51 12.02
C ASN A 77 7.21 10.77 12.25
N LEU A 78 6.81 9.87 11.36
CA LEU A 78 5.58 9.11 11.50
C LEU A 78 5.86 7.72 12.05
N THR A 79 4.86 7.17 12.73
CA THR A 79 4.86 5.79 13.21
C THR A 79 3.53 5.14 12.89
N VAL A 80 3.57 3.83 12.60
CA VAL A 80 2.38 3.02 12.42
C VAL A 80 2.02 2.42 13.77
N LEU A 81 0.83 2.77 14.26
CA LEU A 81 0.32 2.26 15.53
C LEU A 81 -0.34 0.88 15.36
N SER A 82 -0.98 0.66 14.21
CA SER A 82 -1.71 -0.57 13.92
C SER A 82 -1.86 -0.78 12.42
N ILE A 83 -1.83 -2.04 12.01
CA ILE A 83 -2.17 -2.48 10.67
C ILE A 83 -2.98 -3.77 10.73
N VAL A 84 -4.16 -3.75 10.13
CA VAL A 84 -5.11 -4.87 10.16
C VAL A 84 -5.67 -5.11 8.77
N VAL A 85 -5.68 -6.37 8.33
CA VAL A 85 -6.41 -6.77 7.12
C VAL A 85 -7.91 -6.83 7.43
N LEU A 86 -8.72 -6.23 6.59
CA LEU A 86 -10.17 -6.27 6.71
C LEU A 86 -10.72 -7.49 5.97
N ASP A 87 -11.62 -8.23 6.62
CA ASP A 87 -12.31 -9.39 6.04
C ASP A 87 -13.46 -8.91 5.13
N ARG A 88 -13.10 -8.29 4.00
CA ARG A 88 -14.02 -7.89 2.94
C ARG A 88 -13.33 -7.88 1.57
N PRO A 89 -14.08 -8.08 0.48
CA PRO A 89 -13.52 -7.92 -0.86
C PRO A 89 -13.11 -6.46 -1.13
N VAL A 90 -12.08 -6.30 -1.96
CA VAL A 90 -11.66 -5.00 -2.50
C VAL A 90 -12.67 -4.56 -3.57
N THR A 91 -13.17 -3.34 -3.44
CA THR A 91 -14.14 -2.76 -4.38
C THR A 91 -13.49 -2.37 -5.70
N ALA A 92 -14.29 -2.27 -6.76
CA ALA A 92 -13.80 -1.82 -8.07
C ALA A 92 -13.21 -0.39 -8.04
N THR A 93 -13.68 0.47 -7.13
CA THR A 93 -13.12 1.82 -6.95
C THR A 93 -11.75 1.78 -6.29
N GLU A 94 -11.56 0.94 -5.26
CA GLU A 94 -10.27 0.74 -4.60
C GLU A 94 -9.25 0.11 -5.56
N LYS A 95 -9.65 -0.89 -6.37
CA LYS A 95 -8.78 -1.46 -7.43
C LYS A 95 -8.34 -0.40 -8.44
N ARG A 96 -9.26 0.47 -8.88
CA ARG A 96 -8.94 1.59 -9.80
C ARG A 96 -8.00 2.61 -9.16
N ALA A 97 -8.23 2.97 -7.90
CA ALA A 97 -7.38 3.90 -7.16
C ALA A 97 -5.95 3.34 -6.97
N TYR A 98 -5.83 2.03 -6.70
CA TYR A 98 -4.55 1.34 -6.62
C TYR A 98 -3.84 1.33 -7.98
N ALA A 99 -4.54 0.97 -9.06
CA ALA A 99 -3.98 0.97 -10.42
C ALA A 99 -3.49 2.36 -10.85
N ALA A 100 -4.25 3.42 -10.56
CA ALA A 100 -3.86 4.79 -10.89
C ALA A 100 -2.56 5.24 -10.21
N ARG A 101 -2.30 4.81 -8.97
CA ARG A 101 -1.04 5.09 -8.25
C ARG A 101 0.17 4.45 -8.94
N HIS A 102 -0.01 3.29 -9.56
CA HIS A 102 1.10 2.49 -10.13
C HIS A 102 1.29 2.67 -11.64
N GLN A 103 0.26 3.12 -12.38
CA GLN A 103 0.37 3.39 -13.83
C GLN A 103 1.11 4.70 -14.15
N GLY A 104 1.38 5.56 -13.16
CA GLY A 104 2.17 6.79 -13.33
C GLY A 104 3.69 6.60 -13.42
N GLY A 105 4.20 5.37 -13.29
CA GLY A 105 5.64 5.05 -13.24
C GLY A 105 6.28 4.60 -14.55
N VAL A 106 5.56 4.65 -15.68
CA VAL A 106 6.12 4.38 -17.01
C VAL A 106 6.22 5.68 -17.77
N SER A 107 7.37 6.33 -17.69
CA SER A 107 7.78 7.38 -18.63
C SER A 107 9.25 7.26 -18.96
#